data_AF-A0A259BHM4-F1
#
_entry.id   AF-A0A259BHM4-F1
#
_cell.length_a   1.000
_cell.length_b   1.000
_cell.length_c   1.000
_cell.angle_alpha   90.00
_cell.angle_beta   90.00
_cell.angle_gamma   90.00
#
_symmetry.space_group_name_H-M   'P 1'
#
loop_
_entity.id
_entity.type
_entity.pdbx_description
1 polymer ?
#
loop_
_entity_poly.entity_id
_entity_poly.type
_entity_poly.pdbx_seq_one_letter_code
_entity_poly.pdbx_strand_id
1 'polypeptide(L)'
;MADAQAQDRIFLGRTLPAGGAAAQDIALSLRLANRHGLVTGATGTGKTVTLQVLAEGFSRVGVPVFAADIKGDLSGIAALGEARDFLVKRAGEVGMTYLPDRFPVTFWDLSGEQGHPVRATVSELGPLLLARLMGLNDTQEGVLNIAFRVADEQGLLLLDLKDLRAMLAHVSENAASLGRHYGNISAATVGAIQRQLLVLENQGADAFFGEPALRIEDLMRVDAGGRGVINI
;
A
#
# COMPACT_ATOMS: atom_id res chain seq x y z
N MET A 1 -32.13 -8.86 20.76
CA MET A 1 -32.08 -7.63 19.94
C MET A 1 -31.01 -6.70 20.50
N ALA A 2 -29.77 -7.18 20.60
CA ALA A 2 -28.64 -6.34 20.99
C ALA A 2 -28.18 -5.58 19.74
N ASP A 3 -28.54 -4.30 19.70
CA ASP A 3 -27.81 -3.19 19.12
C ASP A 3 -27.37 -3.28 17.64
N ALA A 4 -28.34 -3.26 16.72
CA ALA A 4 -28.07 -2.87 15.33
C ALA A 4 -27.44 -1.46 15.21
N GLN A 5 -27.57 -0.61 16.24
CA GLN A 5 -26.90 0.70 16.32
C GLN A 5 -25.42 0.63 16.71
N ALA A 6 -24.92 -0.50 17.22
CA ALA A 6 -23.49 -0.68 17.48
C ALA A 6 -22.68 -1.03 16.22
N GLN A 7 -23.35 -1.56 15.18
CA GLN A 7 -22.68 -2.01 13.95
C GLN A 7 -22.33 -0.88 12.97
N ASP A 8 -22.95 0.31 13.11
CA ASP A 8 -22.79 1.44 12.17
C ASP A 8 -21.76 2.50 12.62
N ARG A 9 -20.96 2.18 13.65
CA ARG A 9 -19.99 3.11 14.24
C ARG A 9 -18.74 2.42 14.77
N ILE A 10 -17.61 3.10 14.67
CA ILE A 10 -16.32 2.68 15.25
C ILE A 10 -16.10 3.50 16.52
N PHE A 11 -15.97 2.83 17.66
CA PHE A 11 -15.65 3.48 18.92
C PHE A 11 -14.25 4.12 18.86
N LEU A 12 -14.14 5.38 19.26
CA LEU A 12 -12.87 6.13 19.29
C LEU A 12 -12.41 6.43 20.73
N GLY A 13 -13.34 6.50 21.68
CA GLY A 13 -13.04 6.83 23.06
C GLY A 13 -14.24 7.34 23.82
N ARG A 14 -13.99 7.90 24.99
CA ARG A 14 -15.01 8.53 25.84
C ARG A 14 -14.60 9.91 26.26
N THR A 15 -15.58 10.79 26.45
CA THR A 15 -15.33 12.08 27.09
C THR A 15 -14.88 11.87 28.55
N LEU A 16 -13.96 12.70 29.02
CA LEU A 16 -13.63 12.75 30.43
C LEU A 16 -14.79 13.44 31.17
N PRO A 17 -15.28 12.87 32.29
CA PRO A 17 -16.32 13.51 33.08
C PRO A 17 -15.77 14.81 33.66
N ALA A 18 -16.27 15.95 33.18
CA ALA A 18 -15.97 17.28 33.68
C ALA A 18 -17.26 17.92 34.18
N GLY A 19 -17.23 18.51 35.38
CA GLY A 19 -18.36 19.26 35.94
C GLY A 19 -19.61 18.44 36.28
N GLY A 20 -19.47 17.14 36.58
CA GLY A 20 -20.59 16.27 36.94
C GLY A 20 -21.39 15.70 35.77
N ALA A 21 -20.99 15.99 34.52
CA ALA A 21 -21.57 15.36 33.34
C ALA A 21 -21.13 13.89 33.22
N ALA A 22 -22.05 13.02 32.81
CA ALA A 22 -21.74 11.63 32.52
C ALA A 22 -20.77 11.51 31.33
N ALA A 23 -19.87 10.53 31.38
CA ALA A 23 -19.00 10.21 30.26
C ALA A 23 -19.83 9.75 29.06
N GLN A 24 -19.48 10.22 27.86
CA GLN A 24 -20.17 9.91 26.62
C GLN A 24 -19.23 9.21 25.65
N ASP A 25 -19.75 8.20 24.96
CA ASP A 25 -19.04 7.49 23.90
C ASP A 25 -18.84 8.42 22.70
N ILE A 26 -17.60 8.51 22.25
CA ILE A 26 -17.21 9.15 20.99
C ILE A 26 -16.95 8.04 19.98
N ALA A 27 -17.63 8.11 18.85
CA ALA A 27 -17.53 7.13 17.78
C ALA A 27 -17.55 7.78 16.40
N LEU A 28 -16.82 7.19 15.46
CA LEU A 28 -16.89 7.51 14.03
C LEU A 28 -18.08 6.80 13.40
N SER A 29 -19.00 7.53 12.79
CA SER A 29 -20.05 6.92 11.98
C SER A 29 -19.45 6.32 10.70
N LEU A 30 -19.75 5.05 10.40
CA LEU A 30 -19.25 4.38 9.20
C LEU A 30 -19.69 5.09 7.91
N ARG A 31 -20.89 5.68 7.90
CA ARG A 31 -21.39 6.47 6.76
C ARG A 31 -20.56 7.71 6.46
N LEU A 32 -19.78 8.19 7.43
CA LEU A 32 -18.90 9.36 7.28
C LEU A 32 -17.42 8.95 7.17
N ALA A 33 -17.11 7.66 7.28
CA ALA A 33 -15.74 7.14 7.25
C ALA A 33 -15.09 7.20 5.86
N ASN A 34 -15.87 7.43 4.80
CA ASN A 34 -15.36 7.70 3.45
C ASN A 34 -14.81 9.12 3.27
N ARG A 35 -14.80 9.95 4.33
CA ARG A 35 -14.19 11.27 4.35
C ARG A 35 -12.76 11.20 4.89
N HIS A 36 -11.90 12.09 4.40
CA HIS A 36 -10.54 12.20 4.92
C HIS A 36 -10.54 12.67 6.38
N GLY A 37 -9.64 12.10 7.18
CA GLY A 37 -9.39 12.47 8.57
C GLY A 37 -7.90 12.71 8.82
N LEU A 38 -7.60 13.44 9.89
CA LEU A 38 -6.23 13.73 10.32
C LEU A 38 -6.04 13.36 11.79
N VAL A 39 -5.13 12.44 12.07
CA VAL A 39 -4.65 12.15 13.42
C VAL A 39 -3.30 12.84 13.61
N THR A 40 -3.25 13.84 14.48
CA THR A 40 -2.03 14.62 14.76
C THR A 40 -1.77 14.72 16.27
N GLY A 41 -0.52 14.96 16.64
CA GLY A 41 -0.06 15.02 18.02
C GLY A 41 1.45 14.84 18.14
N ALA A 42 2.03 15.18 19.29
CA ALA A 42 3.44 14.96 19.57
C ALA A 42 3.78 13.46 19.72
N THR A 43 5.07 13.12 19.81
CA THR A 43 5.48 11.75 20.13
C THR A 43 4.95 11.36 21.51
N GLY A 44 4.46 10.13 21.66
CA GLY A 44 3.91 9.63 22.93
C GLY A 44 2.47 10.06 23.23
N THR A 45 1.80 10.86 22.39
CA THR A 45 0.42 11.32 22.63
C THR A 45 -0.65 10.34 22.11
N GLY A 46 -0.28 9.09 21.82
CA GLY A 46 -1.23 8.05 21.42
C GLY A 46 -1.64 8.00 19.95
N LYS A 47 -0.95 8.70 19.03
CA LYS A 47 -1.26 8.65 17.58
C LYS A 47 -1.38 7.23 17.03
N THR A 48 -0.38 6.40 17.30
CA THR A 48 -0.36 5.00 16.88
C THR A 48 -1.54 4.24 17.46
N VAL A 49 -1.81 4.38 18.76
CA VAL A 49 -2.94 3.71 19.42
C VAL A 49 -4.26 4.12 18.78
N THR A 50 -4.43 5.40 18.44
CA THR A 50 -5.63 5.87 17.72
C THR A 50 -5.75 5.22 16.33
N LEU A 51 -4.66 5.11 15.58
CA LEU A 51 -4.66 4.44 14.27
C LEU A 51 -4.94 2.94 14.40
N GLN A 52 -4.42 2.28 15.43
CA GLN A 52 -4.73 0.88 15.74
C GLN A 52 -6.21 0.69 16.02
N VAL A 53 -6.80 1.50 16.93
CA VAL A 53 -8.24 1.43 17.25
C VAL A 53 -9.11 1.63 16.01
N LEU A 54 -8.73 2.54 15.11
CA LEU A 54 -9.41 2.72 13.83
C LEU A 54 -9.28 1.48 12.93
N ALA A 55 -8.07 0.97 12.74
CA ALA A 55 -7.82 -0.19 11.88
C ALA A 55 -8.56 -1.44 12.38
N GLU A 56 -8.50 -1.71 13.69
CA GLU A 56 -9.27 -2.77 14.34
C GLU A 56 -10.77 -2.55 14.19
N GLY A 57 -11.25 -1.32 14.39
CA GLY A 57 -12.65 -0.96 14.24
C GLY A 57 -13.21 -1.24 12.85
N PHE A 58 -12.48 -0.83 11.80
CA PHE A 58 -12.82 -1.14 10.41
C PHE A 58 -12.79 -2.64 10.14
N SER A 59 -11.74 -3.33 10.59
CA SER A 59 -11.63 -4.78 10.45
C SER A 59 -12.81 -5.51 11.09
N ARG A 60 -13.23 -5.14 12.31
CA ARG A 60 -14.38 -5.76 13.01
C ARG A 60 -15.69 -5.68 12.22
N VAL A 61 -15.88 -4.62 11.43
CA VAL A 61 -17.10 -4.42 10.62
C VAL A 61 -16.94 -4.90 9.18
N GLY A 62 -15.88 -5.66 8.88
CA GLY A 62 -15.66 -6.25 7.56
C GLY A 62 -15.05 -5.30 6.53
N VAL A 63 -14.54 -4.14 6.94
CA VAL A 63 -13.87 -3.19 6.05
C VAL A 63 -12.37 -3.48 6.03
N PRO A 64 -11.80 -3.88 4.88
CA PRO A 64 -10.36 -4.07 4.74
C PRO A 64 -9.62 -2.74 4.92
N VAL A 65 -8.44 -2.81 5.55
CA VAL A 65 -7.64 -1.62 5.87
C VAL A 65 -6.31 -1.74 5.15
N PHE A 66 -5.82 -0.64 4.60
CA PHE A 66 -4.43 -0.52 4.14
C PHE A 66 -3.73 0.51 5.01
N ALA A 67 -2.60 0.13 5.62
CA ALA A 67 -1.86 0.97 6.55
C ALA A 67 -0.36 0.89 6.25
N ALA A 68 0.18 1.97 5.68
CA ALA A 68 1.63 2.09 5.46
C ALA A 68 2.36 2.31 6.80
N ASP A 69 2.89 1.23 7.37
CA ASP A 69 3.52 1.23 8.70
C ASP A 69 5.04 1.31 8.63
N ILE A 70 5.56 2.49 8.31
CA ILE A 70 7.00 2.74 8.17
C ILE A 70 7.78 2.45 9.47
N LYS A 71 7.13 2.56 10.64
CA LYS A 71 7.78 2.37 11.95
C LYS A 71 7.60 0.96 12.54
N GLY A 72 6.74 0.14 11.95
CA GLY A 72 6.36 -1.16 12.50
C GLY A 72 5.47 -1.06 13.74
N ASP A 73 4.88 0.11 14.02
CA ASP A 73 4.11 0.37 15.24
C ASP A 73 2.70 -0.25 15.19
N LEU A 74 2.16 -0.57 14.01
CA LEU A 74 0.86 -1.21 13.80
C LEU A 74 0.95 -2.73 13.68
N SER A 75 2.12 -3.28 13.30
CA SER A 75 2.32 -4.72 13.08
C SER A 75 1.84 -5.64 14.23
N GLY A 76 1.88 -5.16 15.47
CA GLY A 76 1.48 -5.92 16.66
C GLY A 76 0.00 -6.34 16.70
N ILE A 77 -0.88 -5.73 15.90
CA ILE A 77 -2.33 -6.07 15.87
C ILE A 77 -2.62 -7.50 15.35
N ALA A 78 -1.64 -8.14 14.69
CA ALA A 78 -1.73 -9.53 14.25
C ALA A 78 -1.70 -10.52 15.42
N ALA A 79 -1.08 -10.14 16.54
CA ALA A 79 -0.95 -10.97 17.72
C ALA A 79 -2.05 -10.67 18.74
N LEU A 80 -2.35 -11.67 19.59
CA LEU A 80 -3.24 -11.45 20.72
C LEU A 80 -2.53 -10.54 21.74
N GLY A 81 -3.14 -9.40 22.07
CA GLY A 81 -2.57 -8.46 23.03
C GLY A 81 -2.39 -9.05 24.44
N GLU A 82 -1.39 -8.58 25.17
CA GLU A 82 -1.21 -8.92 26.60
C GLU A 82 -2.02 -7.96 27.48
N ALA A 83 -2.62 -8.49 28.55
CA ALA A 83 -3.28 -7.67 29.57
C ALA A 83 -2.24 -7.04 30.49
N ARG A 84 -1.74 -5.86 30.10
CA ARG A 84 -0.81 -5.07 30.91
C ARG A 84 -1.57 -4.14 31.85
N ASP A 85 -1.06 -3.95 33.06
CA ASP A 85 -1.73 -3.19 34.13
C ASP A 85 -2.20 -1.80 33.69
N PHE A 86 -1.36 -1.08 32.94
CA PHE A 86 -1.71 0.26 32.46
C PHE A 86 -2.87 0.24 31.45
N LEU A 87 -2.99 -0.80 30.61
CA LEU A 87 -4.08 -0.95 29.64
C LEU A 87 -5.39 -1.30 30.35
N VAL A 88 -5.34 -2.26 31.28
CA VAL A 88 -6.51 -2.68 32.08
C VAL A 88 -7.02 -1.51 32.93
N LYS A 89 -6.11 -0.80 33.60
CA LYS A 89 -6.45 0.41 34.36
C LYS A 89 -7.07 1.47 33.46
N ARG A 90 -6.47 1.74 32.30
CA ARG A 90 -6.99 2.76 31.37
C ARG A 90 -8.38 2.39 30.84
N ALA A 91 -8.61 1.13 30.49
CA ALA A 91 -9.92 0.64 30.10
C ALA A 91 -10.95 0.86 31.23
N GLY A 92 -10.57 0.54 32.48
CA GLY A 92 -11.40 0.80 33.66
C GLY A 92 -11.73 2.28 33.88
N GLU A 93 -10.77 3.19 33.70
CA GLU A 93 -10.98 4.65 33.79
C GLU A 93 -12.02 5.16 32.78
N VAL A 94 -12.10 4.54 31.61
CA VAL A 94 -13.11 4.85 30.59
C VAL A 94 -14.33 3.94 30.68
N GLY A 95 -14.47 3.12 31.73
CA GLY A 95 -15.64 2.25 31.93
C GLY A 95 -15.78 1.14 30.89
N MET A 96 -14.66 0.61 30.40
CA MET A 96 -14.59 -0.52 29.47
C MET A 96 -13.83 -1.70 30.08
N THR A 97 -14.18 -2.91 29.66
CA THR A 97 -13.38 -4.11 29.95
C THR A 97 -12.32 -4.26 28.88
N TYR A 98 -11.05 -4.31 29.28
CA TYR A 98 -9.96 -4.65 28.35
C TYR A 98 -10.08 -6.11 27.94
N LEU A 99 -10.29 -6.35 26.65
CA LEU A 99 -10.36 -7.69 26.06
C LEU A 99 -9.28 -7.78 24.97
N PRO A 100 -8.25 -8.61 25.16
CA PRO A 100 -7.32 -8.94 24.09
C PRO A 100 -8.05 -9.46 22.85
N ASP A 101 -7.63 -8.98 21.69
CA ASP A 101 -8.11 -9.47 20.40
C ASP A 101 -6.93 -9.61 19.43
N ARG A 102 -7.15 -10.30 18.32
CA ARG A 102 -6.20 -10.43 17.21
C ARG A 102 -6.93 -10.20 15.89
N PHE A 103 -6.24 -9.65 14.91
CA PHE A 103 -6.84 -9.29 13.63
C PHE A 103 -6.25 -10.08 12.48
N PRO A 104 -7.03 -10.34 11.40
CA PRO A 104 -6.47 -10.88 10.18
C PRO A 104 -5.55 -9.81 9.57
N VAL A 105 -4.26 -10.11 9.50
CA VAL A 105 -3.24 -9.20 8.96
C VAL A 105 -2.51 -9.86 7.81
N THR A 106 -2.27 -9.10 6.75
CA THR A 106 -1.37 -9.47 5.66
C THR A 106 -0.23 -8.47 5.66
N PHE A 107 0.98 -8.96 5.92
CA PHE A 107 2.20 -8.17 5.81
C PHE A 107 2.67 -8.21 4.37
N TRP A 108 2.74 -7.06 3.73
CA TRP A 108 3.20 -6.88 2.36
C TRP A 108 4.66 -6.46 2.36
N ASP A 109 5.44 -7.08 1.50
CA ASP A 109 6.88 -6.87 1.44
C ASP A 109 7.34 -6.70 -0.01
N LEU A 110 8.02 -5.60 -0.29
CA LEU A 110 8.57 -5.30 -1.61
C LEU A 110 9.77 -6.20 -1.96
N SER A 111 10.56 -6.65 -0.97
CA SER A 111 11.66 -7.59 -1.19
C SER A 111 11.22 -9.05 -1.08
N GLY A 112 10.09 -9.30 -0.42
CA GLY A 112 9.53 -10.63 -0.21
C GLY A 112 10.32 -11.50 0.77
N GLU A 113 11.07 -10.90 1.69
CA GLU A 113 11.89 -11.60 2.70
C GLU A 113 11.11 -11.91 3.98
N GLN A 114 10.27 -10.97 4.44
CA GLN A 114 9.60 -11.02 5.75
C GLN A 114 8.07 -11.03 5.64
N GLY A 115 7.52 -10.88 4.44
CA GLY A 115 6.08 -10.83 4.20
C GLY A 115 5.67 -11.37 2.82
N HIS A 116 4.41 -11.13 2.48
CA HIS A 116 3.85 -11.45 1.18
C HIS A 116 4.47 -10.56 0.10
N PRO A 117 5.08 -11.13 -0.93
CA PRO A 117 5.76 -10.35 -1.97
C PRO A 117 4.75 -9.47 -2.70
N VAL A 118 5.04 -8.17 -2.79
CA VAL A 118 4.34 -7.23 -3.67
C VAL A 118 5.08 -7.21 -4.99
N ARG A 119 4.34 -7.43 -6.08
CA ARG A 119 4.88 -7.33 -7.43
C ARG A 119 4.02 -6.46 -8.33
N ALA A 120 4.63 -5.90 -9.35
CA ALA A 120 3.96 -5.26 -10.47
C ALA A 120 4.72 -5.60 -11.75
N THR A 121 4.02 -5.65 -12.88
CA THR A 121 4.67 -5.80 -14.18
C THR A 121 5.18 -4.45 -14.70
N VAL A 122 6.18 -4.50 -15.58
CA VAL A 122 6.65 -3.30 -16.30
C VAL A 122 5.51 -2.67 -17.12
N SER A 123 4.68 -3.50 -17.75
CA SER A 123 3.48 -3.06 -18.48
C SER A 123 2.48 -2.32 -17.60
N GLU A 124 2.23 -2.76 -16.36
CA GLU A 124 1.27 -2.09 -15.44
C GLU A 124 1.77 -0.74 -14.92
N LEU A 125 3.07 -0.60 -14.64
CA LEU A 125 3.63 0.72 -14.28
C LEU A 125 3.59 1.68 -15.47
N GLY A 126 3.89 1.17 -16.66
CA GLY A 126 3.96 1.94 -17.88
C GLY A 126 5.14 2.91 -17.95
N PRO A 127 5.32 3.58 -19.10
CA PRO A 127 6.52 4.37 -19.37
C PRO A 127 6.63 5.62 -18.48
N LEU A 128 5.52 6.25 -18.12
CA LEU A 128 5.52 7.48 -17.31
C LEU A 128 6.05 7.26 -15.88
N LEU A 129 5.56 6.23 -15.19
CA LEU A 129 6.00 5.94 -13.82
C LEU A 129 7.44 5.43 -13.81
N LEU A 130 7.80 4.59 -14.78
CA LEU A 130 9.18 4.11 -14.94
C LEU A 130 10.16 5.23 -15.26
N ALA A 131 9.78 6.18 -16.12
CA ALA A 131 10.60 7.36 -16.41
C ALA A 131 10.87 8.19 -15.16
N ARG A 132 9.85 8.42 -14.33
CA ARG A 132 10.00 9.11 -13.04
C ARG A 132 10.88 8.34 -12.06
N LEU A 133 10.68 7.03 -11.96
CA LEU A 133 11.47 6.16 -11.08
C LEU A 133 12.96 6.17 -11.46
N MET A 134 13.25 6.15 -12.76
CA MET A 134 14.62 6.20 -13.30
C MET A 134 15.20 7.62 -13.40
N GLY A 135 14.43 8.67 -13.09
CA GLY A 135 14.84 10.06 -13.25
C GLY A 135 15.18 10.44 -14.69
N LEU A 136 14.43 9.91 -15.66
CA LEU A 136 14.64 10.17 -17.08
C LEU A 136 14.23 11.60 -17.45
N ASN A 137 14.94 12.18 -18.42
CA ASN A 137 14.53 13.44 -19.06
C ASN A 137 13.51 13.21 -20.19
N ASP A 138 12.91 14.28 -20.71
CA ASP A 138 11.86 14.22 -21.75
C ASP A 138 12.27 13.41 -22.99
N THR A 139 13.55 13.49 -23.40
CA THR A 139 14.04 12.74 -24.56
C THR A 139 14.13 11.24 -24.28
N GLN A 140 14.60 10.88 -23.08
CA GLN A 140 14.69 9.49 -22.63
C GLN A 140 13.30 8.90 -22.37
N GLU A 141 12.40 9.67 -21.75
CA GLU A 141 10.99 9.30 -21.61
C GLU A 141 10.32 9.10 -22.96
N GLY A 142 10.60 9.96 -23.94
CA GLY A 142 10.11 9.79 -25.32
C GLY A 142 10.52 8.46 -25.93
N VAL A 143 11.80 8.09 -25.84
CA VAL A 143 12.30 6.79 -26.33
C VAL A 143 11.69 5.61 -25.55
N LEU A 144 11.50 5.75 -24.24
CA LEU A 144 10.82 4.72 -23.43
C LEU A 144 9.37 4.53 -23.89
N ASN A 145 8.63 5.60 -24.15
CA ASN A 145 7.27 5.53 -24.70
C ASN A 145 7.23 4.81 -26.05
N ILE A 146 8.22 5.06 -26.93
CA ILE A 146 8.33 4.34 -28.20
C ILE A 146 8.53 2.84 -27.95
N ALA A 147 9.39 2.46 -27.00
CA ALA A 147 9.60 1.05 -26.69
C ALA A 147 8.33 0.33 -26.21
N PHE A 148 7.55 0.98 -25.34
CA PHE A 148 6.25 0.47 -24.92
C PHE A 148 5.26 0.38 -26.09
N ARG A 149 5.20 1.41 -26.94
CA ARG A 149 4.30 1.42 -28.10
C ARG A 149 4.61 0.28 -29.07
N VAL A 150 5.89 0.01 -29.32
CA VAL A 150 6.33 -1.09 -30.17
C VAL A 150 5.99 -2.45 -29.54
N ALA A 151 6.15 -2.60 -28.22
CA ALA A 151 5.75 -3.81 -27.50
C ALA A 151 4.23 -4.06 -27.64
N ASP A 152 3.40 -3.04 -27.41
CA ASP A 152 1.94 -3.12 -27.54
C ASP A 152 1.50 -3.53 -28.95
N GLU A 153 2.09 -2.91 -29.98
CA GLU A 153 1.74 -3.21 -31.39
C GLU A 153 2.19 -4.61 -31.82
N GLN A 154 3.22 -5.16 -31.18
CA GLN A 154 3.69 -6.54 -31.40
C GLN A 154 3.01 -7.56 -30.47
N GLY A 155 2.12 -7.12 -29.57
CA GLY A 155 1.46 -7.98 -28.59
C GLY A 155 2.43 -8.58 -27.56
N LEU A 156 3.53 -7.89 -27.28
CA LEU A 156 4.54 -8.30 -26.31
C LEU A 156 4.24 -7.66 -24.95
N LEU A 157 3.97 -8.49 -23.94
CA LEU A 157 3.88 -8.04 -22.56
C LEU A 157 5.29 -7.89 -21.97
N LEU A 158 5.54 -6.76 -21.31
CA LEU A 158 6.78 -6.52 -20.59
C LEU A 158 6.52 -6.86 -19.12
N LEU A 159 6.97 -8.03 -18.69
CA LEU A 159 6.69 -8.50 -17.34
C LEU A 159 7.74 -7.98 -16.36
N ASP A 160 9.02 -8.10 -16.74
CA ASP A 160 10.14 -7.77 -15.87
C ASP A 160 11.15 -6.79 -16.53
N LEU A 161 12.23 -6.48 -15.80
CA LEU A 161 13.27 -5.57 -16.27
C LEU A 161 14.09 -6.16 -17.43
N LYS A 162 14.15 -7.49 -17.58
CA LYS A 162 14.85 -8.16 -18.68
C LYS A 162 14.08 -8.00 -19.97
N ASP A 163 12.76 -8.11 -19.91
CA ASP A 163 11.87 -7.85 -21.06
C ASP A 163 12.02 -6.40 -21.53
N LEU A 164 12.00 -5.44 -20.60
CA LEU A 164 12.21 -4.02 -20.94
C LEU A 164 13.59 -3.78 -21.57
N ARG A 165 14.64 -4.41 -21.03
CA ARG A 165 16.00 -4.32 -21.57
C ARG A 165 16.07 -4.88 -23.00
N ALA A 166 15.46 -6.03 -23.23
CA ALA A 166 15.38 -6.65 -24.55
C ALA A 166 14.59 -5.78 -25.54
N MET A 167 13.49 -5.19 -25.08
CA MET A 167 12.68 -4.27 -25.90
C MET A 167 13.46 -3.01 -26.28
N LEU A 168 14.20 -2.42 -25.34
CA LEU A 168 15.08 -1.27 -25.62
C LEU A 168 16.19 -1.62 -26.61
N ALA A 169 16.77 -2.82 -26.51
CA ALA A 169 17.76 -3.30 -27.48
C ALA A 169 17.14 -3.47 -28.88
N HIS A 170 15.96 -4.11 -28.96
CA HIS A 170 15.22 -4.27 -30.21
C HIS A 170 14.89 -2.93 -30.87
N VAL A 171 14.45 -1.94 -30.09
CA VAL A 171 14.15 -0.59 -30.58
C VAL A 171 15.40 0.10 -31.10
N SER A 172 16.55 -0.07 -30.44
CA SER A 172 17.83 0.46 -30.89
C SER A 172 18.31 -0.17 -32.19
N GLU A 173 18.21 -1.49 -32.33
CA GLU A 173 18.60 -2.23 -33.54
C GLU A 173 17.73 -1.85 -34.75
N ASN A 174 16.45 -1.53 -34.50
CA ASN A 174 15.48 -1.18 -35.54
C ASN A 174 15.24 0.34 -35.67
N ALA A 175 16.11 1.18 -35.06
CA ALA A 175 15.91 2.62 -34.95
C ALA A 175 15.68 3.32 -36.30
N ALA A 176 16.34 2.88 -37.38
CA ALA A 176 16.14 3.48 -38.70
C ALA A 176 14.73 3.25 -39.26
N SER A 177 14.15 2.07 -39.03
CA SER A 177 12.80 1.76 -39.48
C SER A 177 11.75 2.44 -38.60
N LEU A 178 11.88 2.25 -37.28
CA LEU A 178 10.98 2.82 -36.27
C LEU A 178 11.01 4.34 -36.27
N GLY A 179 12.17 4.95 -36.53
CA GLY A 179 12.31 6.40 -36.52
C GLY A 179 11.52 7.13 -37.60
N ARG A 180 11.13 6.43 -38.68
CA ARG A 180 10.21 6.97 -39.70
C ARG A 180 8.77 7.10 -39.20
N HIS A 181 8.40 6.33 -38.17
CA HIS A 181 7.04 6.27 -37.64
C HIS A 181 6.90 7.02 -36.31
N TYR A 182 7.93 6.98 -35.45
CA TYR A 182 7.85 7.48 -34.08
C TYR A 182 8.83 8.62 -33.75
N GLY A 183 9.66 9.04 -34.70
CA GLY A 183 10.68 10.07 -34.49
C GLY A 183 12.05 9.52 -34.11
N ASN A 184 13.03 10.40 -33.91
CA ASN A 184 14.43 10.00 -33.80
C ASN A 184 14.72 9.16 -32.53
N ILE A 185 15.36 8.01 -32.71
CA ILE A 185 15.77 7.09 -31.64
C ILE A 185 17.29 7.01 -31.68
N SER A 186 17.97 7.72 -30.78
CA SER A 186 19.43 7.70 -30.72
C SER A 186 19.95 6.55 -29.84
N ALA A 187 21.01 5.87 -30.29
CA ALA A 187 21.67 4.84 -29.49
C ALA A 187 22.20 5.39 -28.16
N ALA A 188 22.60 6.67 -28.13
CA ALA A 188 23.03 7.34 -26.90
C ALA A 188 21.89 7.46 -25.87
N THR A 189 20.67 7.77 -26.32
CA THR A 189 19.49 7.85 -25.47
C THR A 189 19.12 6.47 -24.92
N VAL A 190 19.07 5.44 -25.78
CA VAL A 190 18.78 4.06 -25.35
C VAL A 190 19.80 3.59 -24.31
N GLY A 191 21.10 3.82 -24.59
CA GLY A 191 22.16 3.45 -23.64
C GLY A 191 22.07 4.21 -22.31
N ALA A 192 21.55 5.43 -22.29
CA ALA A 192 21.29 6.16 -21.04
C ALA A 192 20.17 5.51 -20.21
N ILE A 193 19.07 5.11 -20.86
CA ILE A 193 17.97 4.40 -20.20
C ILE A 193 18.44 3.06 -19.65
N GLN A 194 19.19 2.27 -20.44
CA GLN A 194 19.73 0.98 -20.01
C GLN A 194 20.66 1.09 -18.80
N ARG A 195 21.43 2.19 -18.67
CA ARG A 195 22.24 2.44 -17.47
C ARG A 195 21.39 2.71 -16.24
N GLN A 196 20.28 3.45 -16.36
CA GLN A 196 19.36 3.65 -15.23
C GLN A 196 18.64 2.36 -14.84
N LEU A 197 18.27 1.55 -15.83
CA LEU A 197 17.69 0.23 -15.61
C LEU A 197 18.64 -0.67 -14.78
N LEU A 198 19.93 -0.68 -15.13
CA LEU A 198 20.95 -1.42 -14.38
C LEU A 198 21.11 -0.92 -12.94
N VAL A 199 20.95 0.39 -12.71
CA VAL A 199 20.98 0.95 -11.35
C VAL A 199 19.79 0.43 -10.52
N LEU A 200 18.59 0.37 -11.10
CA LEU A 200 17.41 -0.20 -10.44
C LEU A 200 17.58 -1.68 -10.12
N GLU A 201 18.09 -2.48 -11.06
CA GLU A 201 18.38 -3.91 -10.83
C GLU A 201 19.36 -4.11 -9.67
N ASN A 202 20.44 -3.33 -9.63
CA ASN A 202 21.41 -3.38 -8.53
C ASN A 202 20.83 -2.98 -7.16
N GLN A 203 19.71 -2.25 -7.15
CA GLN A 203 18.96 -1.91 -5.94
C GLN A 203 17.92 -2.97 -5.56
N GLY A 204 17.85 -4.09 -6.30
CA GLY A 204 16.94 -5.20 -6.02
C GLY A 204 15.55 -5.05 -6.62
N ALA A 205 15.35 -4.14 -7.57
CA ALA A 205 14.05 -3.94 -8.22
C ALA A 205 13.52 -5.20 -8.95
N ASP A 206 14.40 -6.15 -9.29
CA ASP A 206 14.03 -7.44 -9.87
C ASP A 206 13.06 -8.26 -9.00
N ALA A 207 13.11 -8.10 -7.67
CA ALA A 207 12.19 -8.80 -6.77
C ALA A 207 10.74 -8.27 -6.88
N PHE A 208 10.61 -6.98 -7.23
CA PHE A 208 9.33 -6.28 -7.37
C PHE A 208 8.72 -6.45 -8.76
N PHE A 209 9.55 -6.55 -9.81
CA PHE A 209 9.04 -6.66 -11.18
C PHE A 209 8.74 -8.10 -11.60
N GLY A 210 7.48 -8.38 -11.89
CA GLY A 210 7.05 -9.69 -12.40
C GLY A 210 5.65 -10.10 -11.95
N GLU A 211 5.36 -11.39 -12.05
CA GLU A 211 4.05 -11.98 -11.73
C GLU A 211 4.09 -12.85 -10.45
N PRO A 212 2.94 -13.07 -9.77
CA PRO A 212 1.65 -12.41 -10.01
C PRO A 212 1.68 -10.96 -9.52
N ALA A 213 1.19 -10.05 -10.35
CA ALA A 213 1.05 -8.65 -9.96
C ALA A 213 0.00 -8.47 -8.85
N LEU A 214 0.23 -7.49 -7.98
CA LEU A 214 -0.71 -7.11 -6.94
C LEU A 214 -2.01 -6.62 -7.59
N ARG A 215 -3.12 -7.26 -7.25
CA ARG A 215 -4.44 -6.77 -7.64
C ARG A 215 -5.11 -6.08 -6.47
N ILE A 216 -5.92 -5.07 -6.77
CA ILE A 216 -6.64 -4.32 -5.72
C ILE A 216 -7.56 -5.26 -4.93
N GLU A 217 -8.12 -6.28 -5.57
CA GLU A 217 -8.95 -7.30 -4.93
C GLU A 217 -8.20 -8.08 -3.84
N ASP A 218 -6.87 -8.21 -3.96
CA ASP A 218 -6.05 -8.90 -2.96
C ASP A 218 -5.99 -8.10 -1.65
N LEU A 219 -6.14 -6.77 -1.71
CA LEU A 219 -6.26 -5.87 -0.55
C LEU A 219 -7.68 -5.78 0.01
N MET A 220 -8.70 -6.19 -0.75
CA MET A 220 -10.12 -6.06 -0.38
C MET A 220 -10.69 -7.30 0.34
N ARG A 221 -9.83 -8.17 0.87
CA ARG A 221 -10.23 -9.46 1.44
C ARG A 221 -10.87 -9.33 2.82
N VAL A 222 -11.75 -10.28 3.12
CA VAL A 222 -12.38 -10.51 4.41
C VAL A 222 -12.06 -11.94 4.85
N ASP A 223 -11.84 -12.17 6.14
CA ASP A 223 -11.57 -13.50 6.69
C ASP A 223 -12.84 -14.36 6.84
N ALA A 224 -12.67 -15.61 7.27
CA ALA A 224 -13.81 -16.53 7.46
C ALA A 224 -14.78 -16.09 8.57
N GLY A 225 -14.36 -15.19 9.46
CA GLY A 225 -15.18 -14.62 10.53
C GLY A 225 -15.90 -13.32 10.13
N GLY A 226 -15.75 -12.86 8.88
CA GLY A 226 -16.34 -11.61 8.41
C GLY A 226 -15.53 -10.36 8.75
N ARG A 227 -14.29 -10.50 9.25
CA ARG A 227 -13.39 -9.37 9.55
C ARG A 227 -12.59 -8.95 8.33
N GLY A 228 -12.51 -7.64 8.06
CA GLY A 228 -11.70 -7.10 6.98
C GLY A 228 -10.21 -7.31 7.24
N VAL A 229 -9.46 -7.77 6.25
CA VAL A 229 -8.01 -7.97 6.38
C VAL A 229 -7.32 -6.62 6.52
N ILE A 230 -6.39 -6.52 7.47
CA ILE A 230 -5.52 -5.35 7.64
C ILE A 230 -4.22 -5.60 6.89
N ASN A 231 -3.99 -4.81 5.85
CA ASN A 231 -2.84 -4.86 4.97
C ASN A 231 -1.80 -3.87 5.50
N ILE A 232 -0.65 -4.39 5.93
CA ILE A 232 0.48 -3.62 6.45
C ILE A 232 1.63 -3.70 5.47
#